data_AF-Z9JHT0-F1
#
_entry.id   AF-Z9JHT0-F1
#
_cell.length_a   1.000
_cell.length_b   1.000
_cell.length_c   1.000
_cell.angle_alpha   90.00
_cell.angle_beta   90.00
_cell.angle_gamma   90.00
#
_symmetry.space_group_name_H-M   'P 1'
#
loop_
_entity.id
_entity.type
_entity.pdbx_description
1 polymer ?
#
loop_
_entity_poly.entity_id
_entity_poly.type
_entity_poly.pdbx_seq_one_letter_code
_entity_poly.pdbx_strand_id
1 'polypeptide(L)' 'MLEPFKIETAATVLEDLQKRLVRTRLPESSQPGWEDGIDMGYFTEIVAYCHDQFDWKGRKIR' A
#
# COMPACT_ATOMS: atom_id res chain seq x y z
N MET A 1 -12.11 -33.10 -6.24
CA MET A 1 -12.94 -32.14 -6.98
C MET A 1 -12.24 -30.79 -6.88
N LEU A 2 -12.16 -30.01 -7.97
CA LEU A 2 -11.57 -28.68 -7.95
C LEU A 2 -12.68 -27.67 -7.65
N GLU A 3 -12.50 -26.85 -6.62
CA GLU A 3 -13.44 -25.77 -6.28
C GLU A 3 -12.93 -24.42 -6.83
N PRO A 4 -13.81 -23.58 -7.40
CA PRO A 4 -13.43 -22.26 -7.88
C PRO A 4 -12.96 -21.37 -6.72
N PHE A 5 -11.82 -20.71 -6.90
CA PHE A 5 -11.36 -19.68 -5.97
C PHE A 5 -11.77 -18.30 -6.45
N LYS A 6 -12.38 -17.51 -5.57
CA LYS A 6 -12.76 -16.12 -5.82
C LYS A 6 -11.97 -15.22 -4.88
N ILE A 7 -11.30 -14.22 -5.45
CA ILE A 7 -10.66 -13.17 -4.66
C ILE A 7 -11.76 -12.22 -4.17
N GLU A 8 -11.89 -12.13 -2.85
CA GLU A 8 -12.81 -11.21 -2.19
C GLU A 8 -12.10 -10.56 -1.00
N THR A 9 -12.11 -9.23 -0.97
CA THR A 9 -11.48 -8.45 0.11
C THR A 9 -12.59 -7.78 0.93
N ALA A 10 -12.65 -8.09 2.22
CA ALA A 10 -13.64 -7.48 3.11
C ALA A 10 -13.42 -5.96 3.23
N ALA A 11 -14.51 -5.20 3.28
CA ALA A 11 -14.45 -3.74 3.41
C ALA A 11 -13.64 -3.29 4.65
N THR A 12 -13.76 -4.03 5.75
CA THR A 12 -13.02 -3.79 7.00
C THR A 12 -11.51 -3.86 6.84
N VAL A 13 -11.00 -4.71 5.93
CA VAL A 13 -9.56 -4.80 5.63
C VAL A 13 -9.08 -3.56 4.91
N LEU A 14 -9.89 -3.03 3.98
CA LEU A 14 -9.56 -1.80 3.26
C LEU A 14 -9.63 -0.57 4.18
N GLU A 15 -10.59 -0.52 5.09
CA GLU A 15 -10.67 0.53 6.11
C GLU A 15 -9.46 0.51 7.06
N ASP A 16 -9.02 -0.68 7.48
CA ASP A 16 -7.83 -0.83 8.31
C ASP A 16 -6.56 -0.40 7.56
N LEU A 17 -6.43 -0.80 6.29
CA LEU A 17 -5.35 -0.36 5.42
C LEU A 17 -5.27 1.17 5.34
N GLN A 18 -6.39 1.84 5.09
CA GLN A 18 -6.44 3.30 5.01
C GLN A 18 -5.99 3.95 6.33
N LYS A 19 -6.46 3.44 7.47
CA LYS A 19 -6.02 3.93 8.79
C LYS A 19 -4.52 3.75 9.01
N ARG A 20 -3.94 2.65 8.53
CA ARG A 20 -2.50 2.38 8.65
C ARG A 20 -1.67 3.30 7.76
N LEU A 21 -2.09 3.52 6.51
CA LEU A 21 -1.40 4.41 5.58
C LEU A 21 -1.27 5.82 6.17
N VAL A 22 -2.35 6.39 6.71
CA VAL A 22 -2.34 7.71 7.38
C VAL A 22 -1.43 7.76 8.60
N ARG A 23 -1.31 6.64 9.33
CA ARG A 23 -0.52 6.55 10.56
C ARG A 23 0.92 6.09 10.33
N THR A 24 1.33 5.94 9.08
CA THR A 24 2.68 5.46 8.74
C THR A 24 3.70 6.47 9.25
N ARG A 25 4.53 6.05 10.20
CA ARG A 25 5.70 6.81 10.63
C ARG A 25 6.89 6.35 9.81
N LEU A 26 7.39 7.22 8.94
CA LEU A 26 8.56 6.96 8.14
C LEU A 26 9.85 7.21 8.95
N PRO A 27 10.89 6.38 8.79
CA PRO A 27 12.19 6.69 9.36
C PRO A 27 12.81 7.89 8.63
N GLU A 28 13.65 8.63 9.34
CA GLU A 28 14.51 9.61 8.67
C GLU A 28 15.58 8.88 7.85
N SER A 29 15.84 9.36 6.64
CA SER A 29 16.90 8.79 5.81
C SER A 29 18.25 9.34 6.23
N SER A 30 19.24 8.46 6.44
CA SER A 30 20.63 8.86 6.68
C SER A 30 21.36 9.28 5.41
N GLN A 31 20.91 8.78 4.25
CA GLN A 31 21.47 9.08 2.93
C GLN A 31 20.36 9.22 1.88
N PRO A 32 20.48 10.12 0.89
CA PRO A 32 19.55 10.17 -0.23
C PRO A 32 19.79 9.02 -1.21
N GLY A 33 18.76 8.58 -1.92
CA GLY A 33 18.88 7.58 -2.97
C GLY A 33 18.71 6.13 -2.49
N TRP A 34 19.15 5.19 -3.34
CA TRP A 34 18.82 3.76 -3.23
C TRP A 34 19.95 2.89 -2.63
N GLU A 35 21.01 3.53 -2.15
CA GLU A 35 22.26 2.83 -1.79
C GLU A 35 22.08 1.89 -0.59
N ASP A 36 21.21 2.25 0.35
CA ASP A 36 20.92 1.50 1.57
C ASP A 36 19.49 0.92 1.60
N GLY A 37 18.83 0.81 0.43
CA GLY A 37 17.46 0.29 0.32
C GLY A 37 16.55 1.22 -0.48
N ILE A 38 15.25 1.23 -0.13
CA ILE A 38 14.31 2.13 -0.80
C ILE A 38 14.60 3.59 -0.42
N ASP A 39 14.64 4.47 -1.41
CA ASP A 39 14.71 5.90 -1.15
C ASP A 39 13.46 6.36 -0.38
N MET A 40 13.67 7.04 0.74
CA MET A 40 12.56 7.45 1.62
C MET A 40 11.67 8.53 1.01
N GLY A 41 12.21 9.37 0.11
CA GLY A 41 11.41 10.32 -0.65
C GLY A 41 10.43 9.58 -1.55
N TYR A 42 10.94 8.64 -2.35
CA TYR A 42 10.13 7.81 -3.22
C TYR A 42 9.12 6.95 -2.44
N PHE A 43 9.50 6.36 -1.30
CA PHE A 43 8.57 5.59 -0.49
C PHE A 43 7.44 6.46 0.09
N THR A 44 7.74 7.71 0.45
CA THR A 44 6.71 8.68 0.88
C THR A 44 5.68 8.90 -0.24
N GLU A 45 6.13 9.04 -1.49
CA GLU A 45 5.23 9.17 -2.64
C GLU A 45 4.36 7.93 -2.85
N ILE A 46 4.91 6.73 -2.65
CA ILE A 46 4.13 5.49 -2.72
C ILE A 46 3.04 5.46 -1.65
N VAL A 47 3.36 5.83 -0.40
CA VAL A 47 2.38 5.85 0.69
C VAL A 47 1.26 6.84 0.38
N ALA A 48 1.60 8.04 -0.11
CA ALA A 48 0.63 9.04 -0.52
C ALA A 48 -0.26 8.55 -1.67
N TYR A 49 0.34 7.95 -2.71
CA TYR A 49 -0.41 7.39 -3.84
C TYR A 49 -1.37 6.28 -3.41
N CYS A 50 -0.92 5.36 -2.56
CA CYS A 50 -1.74 4.27 -2.03
C CYS A 50 -2.91 4.76 -1.18
N HIS A 51 -2.71 5.86 -0.45
CA HIS A 51 -3.74 6.49 0.38
C HIS A 51 -4.76 7.26 -0.48
N ASP A 52 -4.29 8.14 -1.37
CA ASP A 52 -5.13 9.14 -2.02
C ASP A 52 -5.69 8.72 -3.38
N GLN A 53 -4.98 7.86 -4.12
CA GLN A 53 -5.23 7.68 -5.55
C GLN A 53 -5.52 6.24 -5.95
N PHE A 54 -5.04 5.27 -5.18
CA PHE A 54 -5.16 3.87 -5.55
C PHE A 54 -6.57 3.32 -5.30
N ASP A 55 -7.25 2.88 -6.37
CA ASP A 55 -8.55 2.22 -6.28
C ASP A 55 -8.41 0.72 -5.93
N TRP A 56 -8.40 0.45 -4.62
CA TRP A 56 -8.38 -0.91 -4.07
C TRP A 56 -9.63 -1.72 -4.42
N LYS A 57 -10.79 -1.08 -4.58
CA LYS A 57 -12.08 -1.77 -4.81
C LYS A 57 -12.28 -2.14 -6.27
N GLY A 58 -11.77 -1.31 -7.19
CA GLY A 58 -11.80 -1.54 -8.63
C GLY A 58 -10.76 -2.56 -9.11
N ARG A 59 -9.69 -2.82 -8.33
CA ARG A 59 -8.70 -3.86 -8.64
C ARG A 59 -9.24 -5.26 -8.31
N LYS A 60 -9.92 -5.84 -9.30
CA LYS A 60 -10.17 -7.28 -9.39
C LYS A 60 -9.26 -7.85 -10.46
N ILE A 61 -8.52 -8.91 -10.14
CA ILE A 61 -7.67 -9.60 -11.11
C ILE A 61 -8.57 -10.13 -12.24
N ARG A 62 -8.15 -9.91 -13.49
CA ARG A 62 -8.82 -10.43 -14.69
C ARG A 62 -8.56 -11.91 -14.87
#